data_AF-A0A6J2SUY8-F1
#
_entry.id   AF-A0A6J2SUY8-F1
#
_cell.length_a   1.000
_cell.length_b   1.000
_cell.length_c   1.000
_cell.angle_alpha   90.00
_cell.angle_beta   90.00
_cell.angle_gamma   90.00
#
_symmetry.space_group_name_H-M   'P 1'
#
loop_
_entity.id
_entity.type
_entity.pdbx_description
1 polymer ?
#
loop_
_entity_poly.entity_id
_entity_poly.type
_entity_poly.pdbx_seq_one_letter_code
_entity_poly.pdbx_strand_id
1 'polypeptide(L)'
;MCNATKYLVQAFNMRPSLSCSICVTFLWIFALNAKETLKTAQTRFINELSGYTSELASKINTIESFLAEVRAKRQLWSTNPEAYLANPLNSYALIRRLHEDWSYFEAYMNDAVGSSQAANVNKLIEEEAPKVEQLVEAMETLVRLQTYYDLDVEQLAQGLIDGKQSSCPLNTLDCFALAELCQQKSLPQLAFAWYRAALDSFNYAQQSELYEKVYDLTVFDLYGKYANIH
;
A
#
# COMPACT_ATOMS: atom_id res chain seq x y z
N MET A 1 -6.36 7.57 -11.17
CA MET A 1 -7.83 7.53 -11.11
C MET A 1 -8.37 7.09 -12.47
N CYS A 2 -9.05 5.94 -12.46
CA CYS A 2 -9.53 5.19 -13.61
C CYS A 2 -10.56 5.98 -14.45
N ASN A 3 -10.43 6.03 -15.78
CA ASN A 3 -11.46 6.59 -16.67
C ASN A 3 -12.82 5.85 -16.57
N ALA A 4 -12.89 4.70 -15.88
CA ALA A 4 -14.10 3.92 -15.59
C ALA A 4 -15.25 4.73 -14.97
N THR A 5 -14.99 5.72 -14.12
CA THR A 5 -16.09 6.54 -13.55
C THR A 5 -16.85 7.32 -14.62
N LYS A 6 -16.18 7.68 -15.73
CA LYS A 6 -16.81 8.36 -16.87
C LYS A 6 -17.72 7.41 -17.65
N TYR A 7 -17.37 6.12 -17.70
CA TYR A 7 -18.11 5.10 -18.43
C TYR A 7 -19.29 4.53 -17.63
N LEU A 8 -19.14 4.34 -16.32
CA LEU A 8 -20.26 3.96 -15.46
C LEU A 8 -21.32 5.08 -15.43
N VAL A 9 -20.91 6.34 -15.26
CA VAL A 9 -21.85 7.49 -15.32
C VAL A 9 -22.51 7.63 -16.71
N GLN A 10 -21.81 7.33 -17.80
CA GLN A 10 -22.40 7.31 -19.14
C GLN A 10 -23.39 6.15 -19.37
N ALA A 11 -23.16 4.99 -18.74
CA ALA A 11 -24.06 3.84 -18.78
C ALA A 11 -25.33 4.07 -17.93
N PHE A 12 -25.24 4.87 -16.86
CA PHE A 12 -26.37 5.24 -15.98
C PHE A 12 -27.24 6.39 -16.50
N ASN A 13 -27.20 6.73 -17.79
CA ASN A 13 -28.12 7.68 -18.42
C ASN A 13 -29.56 7.12 -18.46
N MET A 14 -30.22 7.02 -17.31
CA MET A 14 -31.68 7.04 -17.22
C MET A 14 -32.14 8.42 -17.71
N ARG A 15 -32.87 8.46 -18.82
CA ARG A 15 -33.48 9.68 -19.35
C ARG A 15 -34.36 10.35 -18.28
N PRO A 16 -34.00 11.53 -17.75
CA PRO A 16 -34.88 12.23 -16.83
C PRO A 16 -35.81 13.13 -17.65
N SER A 17 -37.11 13.01 -17.44
CA SER A 17 -38.06 14.08 -17.77
C SER A 17 -37.63 15.38 -17.07
N LEU A 18 -37.89 16.52 -17.71
CA LEU A 18 -37.39 17.87 -17.40
C LEU A 18 -37.59 18.41 -15.96
N SER A 19 -38.23 17.67 -15.05
CA SER A 19 -38.27 17.98 -13.61
C SER A 19 -36.95 17.72 -12.87
N CYS A 20 -35.97 17.07 -13.52
CA CYS A 20 -34.77 16.52 -12.91
C CYS A 20 -33.47 17.20 -13.40
N SER A 21 -33.46 18.51 -13.66
CA SER A 21 -32.21 19.23 -13.98
C SER A 21 -31.44 19.61 -12.71
N ILE A 22 -32.15 20.04 -11.66
CA ILE A 22 -31.56 20.45 -10.38
C ILE A 22 -31.07 19.23 -9.57
N CYS A 23 -31.82 18.11 -9.55
CA CYS A 23 -31.37 16.89 -8.85
C CYS A 23 -30.11 16.29 -9.49
N VAL A 24 -30.00 16.31 -10.82
CA VAL A 24 -28.82 15.79 -11.53
C VAL A 24 -27.59 16.67 -11.28
N THR A 25 -27.75 18.01 -11.23
CA THR A 25 -26.63 18.90 -10.93
C THR A 25 -26.15 18.75 -9.48
N PHE A 26 -27.05 18.65 -8.50
CA PHE A 26 -26.67 18.42 -7.11
C PHE A 26 -25.97 17.07 -6.92
N LEU A 27 -26.54 15.96 -7.43
CA LEU A 27 -25.92 14.64 -7.33
C LEU A 27 -24.54 14.60 -8.01
N TRP A 28 -24.38 15.28 -9.14
CA TRP A 28 -23.10 15.38 -9.84
C TRP A 28 -22.05 16.16 -9.03
N ILE A 29 -22.43 17.28 -8.41
CA ILE A 29 -21.54 18.05 -7.53
C ILE A 29 -21.12 17.22 -6.30
N PHE A 30 -22.06 16.49 -5.69
CA PHE A 30 -21.72 15.59 -4.56
C PHE A 30 -20.74 14.49 -4.97
N ALA A 31 -20.96 13.84 -6.12
CA ALA A 31 -20.05 12.81 -6.63
C ALA A 31 -18.67 13.36 -6.98
N LEU A 32 -18.60 14.57 -7.56
CA LEU A 32 -17.34 15.24 -7.87
C LEU A 32 -16.57 15.60 -6.59
N ASN A 33 -17.26 16.18 -5.60
CA ASN A 33 -16.65 16.52 -4.32
C ASN A 33 -16.13 15.27 -3.60
N ALA A 34 -16.93 14.19 -3.54
CA ALA A 34 -16.49 12.93 -2.94
C ALA A 34 -15.23 12.39 -3.62
N LYS A 35 -15.15 12.46 -4.96
CA LYS A 35 -13.95 12.04 -5.71
C LYS A 35 -12.72 12.88 -5.34
N GLU A 36 -12.85 14.21 -5.29
CA GLU A 36 -11.72 15.06 -4.91
C GLU A 36 -11.31 14.85 -3.45
N THR A 37 -12.26 14.58 -2.56
CA THR A 37 -11.96 14.21 -1.16
C THR A 37 -11.14 12.91 -1.09
N LEU A 38 -11.55 11.85 -1.79
CA LEU A 38 -10.80 10.58 -1.82
C LEU A 38 -9.38 10.75 -2.36
N LYS A 39 -9.23 11.52 -3.44
CA LYS A 39 -7.93 11.82 -4.03
C LYS A 39 -7.03 12.60 -3.06
N THR A 40 -7.61 13.57 -2.36
CA THR A 40 -6.89 14.37 -1.37
C THR A 40 -6.43 13.51 -0.20
N ALA A 41 -7.32 12.68 0.35
CA ALA A 41 -6.99 11.74 1.43
C ALA A 41 -5.87 10.78 1.01
N GLN A 42 -5.97 10.17 -0.18
CA GLN A 42 -4.91 9.29 -0.71
C GLN A 42 -3.56 10.00 -0.81
N THR A 43 -3.56 11.25 -1.27
CA THR A 43 -2.33 12.06 -1.37
C THR A 43 -1.72 12.30 0.01
N ARG A 44 -2.53 12.56 1.04
CA ARG A 44 -2.06 12.74 2.42
C ARG A 44 -1.45 11.46 2.99
N PHE A 45 -2.08 10.31 2.80
CA PHE A 45 -1.51 9.02 3.19
C PHE A 45 -0.15 8.75 2.52
N ILE A 46 -0.04 9.02 1.21
CA ILE A 46 1.23 8.88 0.48
C ILE A 46 2.29 9.82 1.06
N ASN A 47 1.93 11.06 1.39
CA ASN A 47 2.87 12.03 1.95
C ASN A 47 3.39 11.59 3.33
N GLU A 48 2.54 11.07 4.22
CA GLU A 48 2.99 10.59 5.53
C GLU A 48 3.94 9.39 5.39
N LEU A 49 3.61 8.42 4.53
CA LEU A 49 4.48 7.27 4.30
C LEU A 49 5.80 7.67 3.60
N SER A 50 5.75 8.65 2.70
CA SER A 50 6.96 9.21 2.06
C SER A 50 7.82 9.99 3.05
N GLY A 51 7.20 10.71 4.00
CA GLY A 51 7.90 11.34 5.10
C GLY A 51 8.57 10.31 6.00
N TYR A 52 7.88 9.21 6.32
CA TYR A 52 8.43 8.12 7.11
C TYR A 52 9.66 7.49 6.47
N THR A 53 9.60 7.21 5.15
CA THR A 53 10.76 6.67 4.43
C THR A 53 11.91 7.67 4.35
N SER A 54 11.63 8.97 4.24
CA SER A 54 12.65 10.02 4.29
C SER A 54 13.38 10.07 5.64
N GLU A 55 12.65 9.97 6.76
CA GLU A 55 13.25 9.93 8.10
C GLU A 55 14.11 8.67 8.30
N LEU A 56 13.64 7.50 7.84
CA LEU A 56 14.43 6.28 7.84
C LEU A 56 15.70 6.41 7.01
N ALA A 57 15.60 6.99 5.81
CA ALA A 57 16.75 7.22 4.93
C ALA A 57 17.76 8.17 5.58
N SER A 58 17.29 9.23 6.25
CA SER A 58 18.14 10.15 7.01
C SER A 58 18.90 9.42 8.12
N LYS A 59 18.22 8.57 8.89
CA LYS A 59 18.86 7.75 9.94
C LYS A 59 19.91 6.79 9.36
N ILE A 60 19.59 6.12 8.25
CA ILE A 60 20.53 5.24 7.53
C ILE A 60 21.76 6.03 7.08
N ASN A 61 21.57 7.21 6.48
CA ASN A 61 22.68 8.04 5.98
C ASN A 61 23.61 8.49 7.11
N THR A 62 23.06 8.87 8.26
CA THR A 62 23.86 9.21 9.46
C THR A 62 24.73 8.03 9.88
N ILE A 63 24.16 6.82 9.96
CA ILE A 63 24.90 5.60 10.35
C ILE A 63 25.96 5.26 9.31
N GLU A 64 25.64 5.29 8.02
CA GLU A 64 26.61 4.98 6.95
C GLU A 64 27.76 5.98 6.91
N SER A 65 27.53 7.26 7.21
CA SER A 65 28.59 8.27 7.28
C SER A 65 29.64 7.93 8.35
N PHE A 66 29.20 7.48 9.53
CA PHE A 66 30.09 7.02 10.59
C PHE A 66 30.77 5.70 10.23
N LEU A 67 30.04 4.75 9.66
CA LEU A 67 30.61 3.47 9.23
C LEU A 67 31.71 3.66 8.18
N ALA A 68 31.54 4.61 7.25
CA ALA A 68 32.57 4.96 6.27
C ALA A 68 33.87 5.43 6.95
N GLU A 69 33.78 6.33 7.93
CA GLU A 69 34.94 6.82 8.68
C GLU A 69 35.64 5.68 9.44
N VAL A 70 34.87 4.85 10.16
CA VAL A 70 35.41 3.74 10.95
C VAL A 70 36.06 2.68 10.05
N ARG A 71 35.43 2.35 8.91
CA ARG A 71 35.97 1.41 7.91
C ARG A 71 37.28 1.93 7.32
N ALA A 72 37.35 3.22 6.95
CA ALA A 72 38.58 3.83 6.44
C ALA A 72 39.72 3.75 7.47
N LYS A 73 39.45 4.06 8.74
CA LYS A 73 40.45 3.95 9.81
C LYS A 73 40.88 2.50 10.08
N ARG A 74 39.95 1.53 9.95
CA ARG A 74 40.25 0.10 10.10
C ARG A 74 41.17 -0.42 9.00
N GLN A 75 40.98 0.05 7.76
CA GLN A 75 41.82 -0.35 6.63
C GLN A 75 43.30 0.04 6.82
N LEU A 76 43.58 1.13 7.52
CA LEU A 76 44.96 1.59 7.77
C LEU A 76 45.82 0.59 8.55
N TRP A 77 45.20 -0.33 9.29
CA TRP A 77 45.92 -1.27 10.14
C TRP A 77 45.51 -2.72 9.96
N SER A 78 44.71 -3.03 8.93
CA SER A 78 44.30 -4.41 8.65
C SER A 78 45.48 -5.34 8.39
N THR A 79 46.58 -4.83 7.80
CA THR A 79 47.76 -5.62 7.45
C THR A 79 48.75 -5.78 8.62
N ASN A 80 48.86 -4.79 9.51
CA ASN A 80 49.76 -4.86 10.67
C ASN A 80 49.18 -4.09 11.87
N PRO A 81 48.27 -4.72 12.63
CA PRO A 81 47.61 -4.11 13.79
C PRO A 81 48.58 -3.69 14.90
N GLU A 82 49.61 -4.51 15.17
CA GLU A 82 50.57 -4.29 16.25
C GLU A 82 51.37 -3.00 16.03
N ALA A 83 51.88 -2.77 14.82
CA ALA A 83 52.61 -1.55 14.48
C ALA A 83 51.71 -0.29 14.56
N TYR A 84 50.44 -0.41 14.16
CA TYR A 84 49.50 0.70 14.25
C TYR A 84 49.18 1.08 15.69
N LEU A 85 48.95 0.07 16.56
CA LEU A 85 48.65 0.26 17.98
C LEU A 85 49.89 0.64 18.81
N ALA A 86 51.09 0.33 18.34
CA ALA A 86 52.32 0.85 18.95
C ALA A 86 52.40 2.38 18.91
N ASN A 87 51.68 3.05 17.99
CA ASN A 87 51.52 4.50 18.01
C ASN A 87 50.49 4.92 19.09
N PRO A 88 50.90 5.69 20.12
CA PRO A 88 50.01 6.07 21.23
C PRO A 88 48.77 6.85 20.80
N LEU A 89 48.85 7.66 19.74
CA LEU A 89 47.70 8.44 19.23
C LEU A 89 46.65 7.53 18.60
N ASN A 90 47.10 6.53 17.85
CA ASN A 90 46.22 5.55 17.22
C ASN A 90 45.52 4.67 18.26
N SER A 91 46.29 4.17 19.23
CA SER A 91 45.75 3.37 20.35
C SER A 91 44.75 4.17 21.18
N TYR A 92 45.08 5.41 21.55
CA TYR A 92 44.15 6.29 22.24
C TYR A 92 42.86 6.51 21.45
N ALA A 93 42.96 6.86 20.17
CA ALA A 93 41.79 7.12 19.31
C ALA A 93 40.91 5.88 19.13
N LEU A 94 41.49 4.67 19.11
CA LEU A 94 40.73 3.42 19.07
C LEU A 94 40.03 3.14 20.40
N ILE A 95 40.75 3.25 21.53
CA ILE A 95 40.18 3.03 22.87
C ILE A 95 39.00 3.98 23.10
N ARG A 96 39.18 5.28 22.83
CA ARG A 96 38.10 6.28 22.98
C ARG A 96 36.88 5.91 22.13
N ARG A 97 37.07 5.55 20.85
CA ARG A 97 35.97 5.13 19.98
C ARG A 97 35.24 3.90 20.51
N LEU A 98 36.00 2.89 20.96
CA LEU A 98 35.44 1.66 21.52
C LEU A 98 34.66 1.91 22.82
N HIS A 99 35.13 2.85 23.64
CA HIS A 99 34.53 3.19 24.92
C HIS A 99 33.32 4.13 24.79
N GLU A 100 33.40 5.15 23.92
CA GLU A 100 32.42 6.24 23.88
C GLU A 100 31.49 6.12 22.67
N ASP A 101 32.02 6.12 21.45
CA ASP A 101 31.22 6.34 20.23
C ASP A 101 30.11 5.29 20.07
N TRP A 102 30.40 4.03 20.36
CA TRP A 102 29.40 2.96 20.23
C TRP A 102 28.24 3.08 21.23
N SER A 103 28.46 3.67 22.40
CA SER A 103 27.38 3.94 23.36
C SER A 103 26.41 4.99 22.83
N TYR A 104 26.92 6.02 22.14
CA TYR A 104 26.07 7.00 21.46
C TYR A 104 25.30 6.38 20.29
N PHE A 105 25.92 5.47 19.52
CA PHE A 105 25.23 4.76 18.45
C PHE A 105 24.20 3.76 18.96
N GLU A 106 24.42 3.13 20.10
CA GLU A 106 23.44 2.27 20.76
C GLU A 106 22.18 3.08 21.14
N ALA A 107 22.35 4.22 21.79
CA ALA A 107 21.25 5.14 22.06
C ALA A 107 20.56 5.64 20.77
N TYR A 108 21.34 6.01 19.75
CA TYR A 108 20.80 6.47 18.46
C TYR A 108 20.02 5.38 17.72
N MET A 109 20.47 4.13 17.75
CA MET A 109 19.75 3.00 17.15
C MET A 109 18.42 2.76 17.84
N ASN A 110 18.38 2.85 19.17
CA ASN A 110 17.17 2.69 19.98
C ASN A 110 16.13 3.81 19.79
N ASP A 111 16.54 4.98 19.31
CA ASP A 111 15.61 6.11 19.07
C ASP A 111 14.59 5.76 17.97
N ALA A 112 13.30 5.90 18.29
CA ALA A 112 12.23 5.51 17.39
C ALA A 112 12.13 6.48 16.20
N VAL A 113 12.12 5.94 14.98
CA VAL A 113 11.93 6.76 13.78
C VAL A 113 10.46 6.82 13.42
N GLY A 114 10.01 8.04 13.12
CA GLY A 114 8.77 8.25 12.41
C GLY A 114 7.48 8.06 13.22
N SER A 115 7.56 8.20 14.55
CA SER A 115 6.40 8.11 15.44
C SER A 115 5.33 9.18 15.12
N SER A 116 5.73 10.36 14.64
CA SER A 116 4.79 11.40 14.22
C SER A 116 4.04 11.01 12.96
N GLN A 117 4.71 10.44 11.96
CA GLN A 117 4.05 9.94 10.75
C GLN A 117 3.08 8.81 11.08
N ALA A 118 3.46 7.87 11.96
CA ALA A 118 2.55 6.82 12.42
C ALA A 118 1.29 7.40 13.11
N ALA A 119 1.46 8.39 13.99
CA ALA A 119 0.35 9.08 14.64
C ALA A 119 -0.54 9.84 13.64
N ASN A 120 0.06 10.51 12.65
CA ASN A 120 -0.66 11.21 11.60
C ASN A 120 -1.46 10.25 10.72
N VAL A 121 -0.89 9.09 10.34
CA VAL A 121 -1.60 8.06 9.59
C VAL A 121 -2.82 7.57 10.36
N ASN A 122 -2.68 7.28 11.66
CA ASN A 122 -3.83 6.90 12.49
C ASN A 122 -4.92 7.97 12.49
N LYS A 123 -4.54 9.24 12.65
CA LYS A 123 -5.47 10.37 12.58
C LYS A 123 -6.17 10.47 11.23
N LEU A 124 -5.44 10.31 10.12
CA LEU A 124 -6.01 10.32 8.78
C LEU A 124 -7.00 9.15 8.57
N ILE A 125 -6.73 7.98 9.15
CA ILE A 125 -7.67 6.84 9.13
C ILE A 125 -8.98 7.22 9.82
N GLU A 126 -8.90 7.85 10.99
CA GLU A 126 -10.09 8.24 11.76
C GLU A 126 -10.90 9.37 11.09
N GLU A 127 -10.22 10.36 10.49
CA GLU A 127 -10.84 11.59 10.02
C GLU A 127 -11.21 11.57 8.52
N GLU A 128 -10.44 10.88 7.68
CA GLU A 128 -10.52 11.02 6.22
C GLU A 128 -10.77 9.71 5.47
N ALA A 129 -10.48 8.55 6.06
CA ALA A 129 -10.70 7.28 5.37
C ALA A 129 -12.20 6.98 5.20
N PRO A 130 -12.61 6.38 4.07
CA PRO A 130 -13.97 5.87 3.92
C PRO A 130 -14.30 4.87 5.02
N LYS A 131 -15.53 4.91 5.51
CA LYS A 131 -16.01 3.95 6.50
C LYS A 131 -16.18 2.57 5.85
N VAL A 132 -16.16 1.53 6.70
CA VAL A 132 -16.34 0.13 6.26
C VAL A 132 -17.65 -0.04 5.48
N GLU A 133 -18.72 0.64 5.87
CA GLU A 133 -20.01 0.55 5.17
C GLU A 133 -19.93 1.06 3.74
N GLN A 134 -19.16 2.13 3.50
CA GLN A 134 -18.97 2.69 2.15
C GLN A 134 -18.14 1.76 1.26
N LEU A 135 -17.15 1.09 1.84
CA LEU A 135 -16.37 0.07 1.13
C LEU A 135 -17.27 -1.12 0.73
N VAL A 136 -18.02 -1.66 1.69
CA VAL A 136 -18.94 -2.78 1.44
C VAL A 136 -19.99 -2.41 0.40
N GLU A 137 -20.60 -1.22 0.49
CA GLU A 137 -21.58 -0.75 -0.50
C GLU A 137 -20.98 -0.64 -1.91
N ALA A 138 -19.74 -0.15 -2.02
CA ALA A 138 -19.04 -0.05 -3.30
C ALA A 138 -18.78 -1.44 -3.91
N MET A 139 -18.34 -2.40 -3.08
CA MET A 139 -18.10 -3.78 -3.52
C MET A 139 -19.39 -4.50 -3.91
N GLU A 140 -20.45 -4.38 -3.09
CA GLU A 140 -21.77 -4.93 -3.41
C GLU A 140 -22.34 -4.33 -4.69
N THR A 141 -22.15 -3.03 -4.90
CA THR A 141 -22.58 -2.35 -6.13
C THR A 141 -21.84 -2.90 -7.35
N LEU A 142 -20.52 -3.14 -7.24
CA LEU A 142 -19.73 -3.74 -8.32
C LEU A 142 -20.22 -5.16 -8.64
N VAL A 143 -20.41 -6.01 -7.62
CA VAL A 143 -20.93 -7.37 -7.80
C VAL A 143 -22.34 -7.35 -8.40
N ARG A 144 -23.20 -6.42 -7.97
CA ARG A 144 -24.54 -6.24 -8.56
C ARG A 144 -24.45 -5.85 -10.04
N LEU A 145 -23.57 -4.92 -10.39
CA LEU A 145 -23.36 -4.53 -11.79
C LEU A 145 -22.82 -5.68 -12.63
N GLN A 146 -21.88 -6.43 -12.07
CA GLN A 146 -21.33 -7.62 -12.70
C GLN A 146 -22.44 -8.63 -13.04
N THR A 147 -23.30 -8.96 -12.06
CA THR A 147 -24.41 -9.90 -12.27
C THR A 147 -25.48 -9.38 -13.23
N TYR A 148 -25.80 -8.09 -13.18
CA TYR A 148 -26.86 -7.51 -14.02
C TYR A 148 -26.47 -7.42 -15.49
N TYR A 149 -25.19 -7.17 -15.78
CA TYR A 149 -24.67 -7.02 -17.13
C TYR A 149 -23.85 -8.22 -17.62
N ASP A 150 -23.82 -9.31 -16.86
CA ASP A 150 -23.06 -10.53 -17.15
C ASP A 150 -21.59 -10.22 -17.50
N LEU A 151 -20.95 -9.39 -16.67
CA LEU A 151 -19.58 -8.94 -16.88
C LEU A 151 -18.59 -10.02 -16.42
N ASP A 152 -17.62 -10.31 -17.28
CA ASP A 152 -16.57 -11.29 -16.99
C ASP A 152 -15.59 -10.78 -15.91
N VAL A 153 -15.23 -11.67 -14.97
CA VAL A 153 -14.34 -11.33 -13.84
C VAL A 153 -12.93 -11.02 -14.33
N GLU A 154 -12.40 -11.80 -15.26
CA GLU A 154 -11.02 -11.62 -15.74
C GLU A 154 -10.90 -10.28 -16.47
N GLN A 155 -11.90 -9.93 -17.28
CA GLN A 155 -12.01 -8.62 -17.93
C GLN A 155 -12.11 -7.49 -16.90
N LEU A 156 -13.00 -7.60 -15.92
CA LEU A 156 -13.15 -6.58 -14.87
C LEU A 156 -11.86 -6.39 -14.05
N ALA A 157 -11.20 -7.49 -13.67
CA ALA A 157 -9.93 -7.46 -12.95
C ALA A 157 -8.84 -6.76 -13.77
N GLN A 158 -8.81 -6.96 -15.09
CA GLN A 158 -7.91 -6.27 -16.01
C GLN A 158 -8.35 -4.83 -16.33
N GLY A 159 -9.47 -4.36 -15.76
CA GLY A 159 -10.03 -3.04 -15.99
C GLY A 159 -10.73 -2.89 -17.34
N LEU A 160 -11.07 -3.97 -18.02
CA LEU A 160 -11.85 -3.97 -19.26
C LEU A 160 -13.35 -3.96 -18.92
N ILE A 161 -14.04 -2.87 -19.27
CA ILE A 161 -15.48 -2.72 -19.04
C ILE A 161 -16.14 -2.40 -20.38
N ASP A 162 -17.04 -3.26 -20.86
CA ASP A 162 -17.79 -3.06 -22.12
C ASP A 162 -16.87 -2.75 -23.33
N GLY A 163 -15.81 -3.55 -23.48
CA GLY A 163 -14.82 -3.39 -24.56
C GLY A 163 -13.91 -2.15 -24.44
N LYS A 164 -14.03 -1.36 -23.37
CA LYS A 164 -13.20 -0.19 -23.12
C LYS A 164 -12.18 -0.47 -22.02
N GLN A 165 -10.90 -0.39 -22.40
CA GLN A 165 -9.81 -0.51 -21.45
C GLN A 165 -9.83 0.69 -20.49
N SER A 166 -9.97 0.39 -19.21
CA SER A 166 -9.80 1.36 -18.15
C SER A 166 -8.34 1.41 -17.70
N SER A 167 -7.93 2.57 -17.17
CA SER A 167 -6.54 2.87 -16.84
C SER A 167 -6.05 2.33 -15.49
N CYS A 168 -6.86 1.52 -14.80
CA CYS A 168 -6.52 0.94 -13.51
C CYS A 168 -7.14 -0.46 -13.44
N PRO A 169 -6.36 -1.52 -13.69
CA PRO A 169 -6.74 -2.87 -13.31
C PRO A 169 -6.84 -2.97 -11.79
N LEU A 170 -7.61 -3.95 -11.31
CA LEU A 170 -7.68 -4.32 -9.91
C LEU A 170 -6.43 -5.12 -9.53
N ASN A 171 -5.92 -4.91 -8.32
CA ASN A 171 -4.78 -5.67 -7.80
C ASN A 171 -5.26 -6.93 -7.05
N THR A 172 -4.32 -7.75 -6.57
CA THR A 172 -4.64 -8.98 -5.82
C THR A 172 -5.54 -8.73 -4.61
N LEU A 173 -5.29 -7.68 -3.82
CA LEU A 173 -6.09 -7.37 -2.65
C LEU A 173 -7.51 -6.95 -3.01
N ASP A 174 -7.67 -6.16 -4.08
CA ASP A 174 -8.99 -5.75 -4.58
C ASP A 174 -9.82 -6.99 -4.98
N CYS A 175 -9.23 -7.89 -5.77
CA CYS A 175 -9.86 -9.14 -6.20
C CYS A 175 -10.16 -10.07 -5.02
N PHE A 176 -9.22 -10.19 -4.07
CA PHE A 176 -9.39 -11.01 -2.87
C PHE A 176 -10.53 -10.51 -1.99
N ALA A 177 -10.64 -9.19 -1.78
CA ALA A 177 -11.73 -8.59 -1.02
C ALA A 177 -13.09 -8.88 -1.67
N LEU A 178 -13.19 -8.75 -3.00
CA LEU A 178 -14.42 -9.09 -3.75
C LEU A 178 -14.79 -10.57 -3.61
N ALA A 179 -13.79 -11.45 -3.61
CA ALA A 179 -13.98 -12.88 -3.42
C ALA A 179 -14.54 -13.19 -2.01
N GLU A 180 -13.96 -12.61 -0.96
CA GLU A 180 -14.44 -12.78 0.43
C GLU A 180 -15.87 -12.25 0.58
N LEU A 181 -16.21 -11.12 -0.03
CA LEU A 181 -17.58 -10.61 -0.02
C LEU A 181 -18.55 -11.59 -0.71
N CYS A 182 -18.19 -12.09 -1.90
CA CYS A 182 -19.03 -13.05 -2.62
C CYS A 182 -19.22 -14.34 -1.81
N GLN A 183 -18.18 -14.80 -1.11
CA GLN A 183 -18.26 -15.94 -0.20
C GLN A 183 -19.24 -15.67 0.95
N GLN A 184 -19.13 -14.51 1.60
CA GLN A 184 -20.06 -14.10 2.68
C GLN A 184 -21.51 -14.00 2.19
N LYS A 185 -21.72 -13.58 0.94
CA LYS A 185 -23.04 -13.47 0.30
C LYS A 185 -23.57 -14.79 -0.28
N SER A 186 -22.85 -15.90 -0.10
CA SER A 186 -23.21 -17.22 -0.65
C SER A 186 -23.34 -17.23 -2.18
N LEU A 187 -22.41 -16.54 -2.86
CA LEU A 187 -22.27 -16.51 -4.32
C LEU A 187 -21.00 -17.29 -4.76
N PRO A 188 -21.00 -18.64 -4.65
CA PRO A 188 -19.78 -19.44 -4.74
C PRO A 188 -19.10 -19.37 -6.12
N GLN A 189 -19.87 -19.27 -7.20
CA GLN A 189 -19.32 -19.17 -8.55
C GLN A 189 -18.52 -17.87 -8.74
N LEU A 190 -19.06 -16.74 -8.25
CA LEU A 190 -18.38 -15.45 -8.31
C LEU A 190 -17.20 -15.41 -7.35
N ALA A 191 -17.34 -15.96 -6.14
CA ALA A 191 -16.24 -16.07 -5.19
C ALA A 191 -15.04 -16.79 -5.82
N PHE A 192 -15.28 -17.98 -6.39
CA PHE A 192 -14.25 -18.76 -7.08
C PHE A 192 -13.56 -17.96 -8.18
N ALA A 193 -14.32 -17.29 -9.04
CA ALA A 193 -13.77 -16.49 -10.13
C ALA A 193 -12.92 -15.31 -9.61
N TRP A 194 -13.33 -14.62 -8.55
CA TRP A 194 -12.58 -13.53 -7.95
C TRP A 194 -11.31 -13.99 -7.23
N TYR A 195 -11.33 -15.13 -6.52
CA TYR A 195 -10.09 -15.71 -5.95
C TYR A 195 -9.11 -16.12 -7.04
N ARG A 196 -9.60 -16.66 -8.16
CA ARG A 196 -8.75 -16.97 -9.31
C ARG A 196 -8.09 -15.70 -9.86
N ALA A 197 -8.85 -14.63 -10.06
CA ALA A 197 -8.32 -13.35 -10.51
C ALA A 197 -7.31 -12.73 -9.52
N ALA A 198 -7.50 -12.94 -8.21
CA ALA A 198 -6.54 -12.54 -7.19
C ALA A 198 -5.21 -13.29 -7.36
N LEU A 199 -5.26 -14.61 -7.54
CA LEU A 199 -4.07 -15.44 -7.78
C LEU A 199 -3.36 -15.07 -9.09
N ASP A 200 -4.11 -14.86 -10.17
CA ASP A 200 -3.56 -14.52 -11.48
C ASP A 200 -2.88 -13.14 -11.49
N SER A 201 -3.34 -12.21 -10.66
CA SER A 201 -2.75 -10.87 -10.52
C SER A 201 -1.58 -10.81 -9.53
N PHE A 202 -1.35 -11.87 -8.74
CA PHE A 202 -0.33 -11.88 -7.71
C PHE A 202 1.08 -12.10 -8.28
N ASN A 203 1.95 -11.10 -8.17
CA ASN A 203 3.33 -11.20 -8.63
C ASN A 203 4.28 -11.58 -7.47
N TYR A 204 4.55 -12.87 -7.33
CA TYR A 204 5.40 -13.44 -6.28
C TYR A 204 6.77 -12.75 -6.14
N ALA A 205 7.43 -12.48 -7.27
CA ALA A 205 8.81 -12.00 -7.30
C ALA A 205 8.96 -10.57 -6.75
N GLN A 206 7.88 -9.77 -6.80
CA GLN A 206 7.93 -8.36 -6.45
C GLN A 206 7.13 -8.00 -5.19
N GLN A 207 6.14 -8.81 -4.81
CA GLN A 207 5.12 -8.43 -3.83
C GLN A 207 5.06 -9.33 -2.59
N SER A 208 5.75 -10.47 -2.57
CA SER A 208 5.68 -11.44 -1.46
C SER A 208 6.00 -10.82 -0.09
N GLU A 209 7.11 -10.11 0.03
CA GLU A 209 7.51 -9.48 1.29
C GLU A 209 6.52 -8.41 1.76
N LEU A 210 5.99 -7.61 0.84
CA LEU A 210 4.98 -6.58 1.17
C LEU A 210 3.70 -7.24 1.71
N TYR A 211 3.21 -8.27 1.02
CA TYR A 211 1.96 -8.93 1.39
C TYR A 211 2.07 -9.69 2.71
N GLU A 212 3.17 -10.40 2.92
CA GLU A 212 3.41 -11.13 4.16
C GLU A 212 3.61 -10.19 5.35
N LYS A 213 4.45 -9.14 5.21
CA LYS A 213 4.81 -8.28 6.34
C LYS A 213 3.79 -7.21 6.68
N VAL A 214 3.04 -6.71 5.68
CA VAL A 214 2.14 -5.56 5.87
C VAL A 214 0.68 -5.98 5.86
N TYR A 215 0.29 -6.89 4.98
CA TYR A 215 -1.11 -7.30 4.82
C TYR A 215 -1.46 -8.62 5.52
N ASP A 216 -0.47 -9.29 6.13
CA ASP A 216 -0.62 -10.60 6.77
C ASP A 216 -1.30 -11.61 5.84
N LEU A 217 -0.95 -11.56 4.56
CA LEU A 217 -1.56 -12.36 3.50
C LEU A 217 -0.48 -13.13 2.76
N THR A 218 -0.50 -14.46 2.89
CA THR A 218 0.43 -15.33 2.17
C THR A 218 -0.20 -15.90 0.91
N VAL A 219 0.67 -16.41 0.02
CA VAL A 219 0.23 -17.17 -1.14
C VAL A 219 -0.53 -18.43 -0.74
N PHE A 220 -0.15 -19.06 0.38
CA PHE A 220 -0.85 -20.23 0.90
C PHE A 220 -2.27 -19.89 1.33
N ASP A 221 -2.51 -18.69 1.88
CA ASP A 221 -3.86 -18.22 2.21
C ASP A 221 -4.71 -18.02 0.96
N LEU A 222 -4.13 -17.39 -0.08
CA LEU A 222 -4.80 -17.21 -1.37
C LEU A 222 -5.17 -18.55 -2.01
N TYR A 223 -4.23 -19.49 -2.08
CA TYR A 223 -4.48 -20.84 -2.62
C TYR A 223 -5.45 -21.65 -1.76
N GLY A 224 -5.32 -21.55 -0.43
CA GLY A 224 -6.19 -22.24 0.52
C GLY A 224 -7.63 -21.78 0.38
N LYS A 225 -7.87 -20.48 0.21
CA LYS A 225 -9.21 -19.95 -0.06
C LYS A 225 -9.73 -20.38 -1.43
N TYR A 226 -8.90 -20.32 -2.47
CA TYR A 226 -9.28 -20.76 -3.81
C TYR A 226 -9.66 -22.25 -3.89
N ALA A 227 -8.88 -23.12 -3.25
CA ALA A 227 -9.07 -24.58 -3.32
C ALA A 227 -10.24 -25.11 -2.49
N ASN A 228 -10.69 -24.37 -1.47
CA ASN A 228 -11.72 -24.82 -0.53
C ASN A 228 -13.14 -24.35 -0.88
N ILE A 229 -13.36 -23.81 -2.08
CA ILE A 229 -14.70 -23.40 -2.56
C ILE A 229 -15.39 -24.61 -3.19
N HIS A 230 -15.95 -25.46 -2.33
CA HIS A 230 -16.80 -26.59 -2.70
C HIS A 230 -18.06 -26.60 -1.81
#